data_AF-A0A354X7I1-F1
#
_entry.id   AF-A0A354X7I1-F1
#
_cell.length_a   1.000
_cell.length_b   1.000
_cell.length_c   1.000
_cell.angle_alpha   90.00
_cell.angle_beta   90.00
_cell.angle_gamma   90.00
#
_symmetry.space_group_name_H-M   'P 1'
#
loop_
_entity.id
_entity.type
_entity.pdbx_description
1 polymer ?
#
loop_
_entity_poly.entity_id
_entity_poly.type
_entity_poly.pdbx_seq_one_letter_code
_entity_poly.pdbx_strand_id
1 'polypeptide(L)'
;MFRKIGLAFIIGWFAACSLHAQVYLDSVALKPLNQATLLGVGKVYLNDSYLSPLRYEGTTFSLLHDRLGGTRFLHDKMLLQQQFFMQVAVTHNPSASASEYYGNVAYR
;
A
#
# COMPACT_ATOMS: atom_id res chain seq x y z
N MET A 1 51.16 20.39 32.69
CA MET A 1 49.78 20.92 32.73
C MET A 1 49.21 21.18 31.33
N PHE A 2 49.95 21.86 30.45
CA PHE A 2 49.54 22.19 29.06
C PHE A 2 49.10 21.01 28.18
N ARG A 3 49.71 19.82 28.32
CA ARG A 3 49.36 18.64 27.50
C ARG A 3 47.94 18.11 27.76
N LYS A 4 47.43 18.23 28.99
CA LYS A 4 46.06 17.80 29.37
C LYS A 4 45.02 18.80 28.87
N ILE A 5 45.37 20.09 28.85
CA ILE A 5 44.52 21.18 28.35
C ILE A 5 44.35 21.08 26.83
N GLY A 6 45.45 20.82 26.10
CA GLY A 6 45.40 20.60 24.65
C GLY A 6 44.57 19.38 24.25
N LEU A 7 44.68 18.28 25.01
CA LEU A 7 43.86 17.08 24.76
C LEU A 7 42.36 17.36 25.00
N ALA A 8 42.01 18.07 26.08
CA ALA A 8 40.62 18.43 26.37
C ALA A 8 40.02 19.32 25.28
N PHE A 9 40.82 20.23 24.71
CA PHE A 9 40.39 21.08 23.60
C PHE A 9 40.07 20.27 22.33
N ILE A 10 40.91 19.28 22.00
CA ILE A 10 40.70 18.40 20.84
C ILE A 10 39.44 17.55 21.02
N ILE A 11 39.21 17.01 22.22
CA ILE A 11 38.01 16.21 22.53
C ILE A 11 36.76 17.08 22.45
N GLY A 12 36.80 18.29 23.01
CA GLY A 12 35.68 19.24 22.94
C GLY A 12 35.36 19.65 21.50
N TRP A 13 36.39 19.87 20.68
CA TRP A 13 36.24 20.17 19.26
C TRP A 13 35.60 19.01 18.48
N PHE A 14 36.07 17.78 18.71
CA PHE A 14 35.48 16.59 18.08
C PHE A 14 34.02 16.39 18.49
N ALA A 15 33.68 16.59 19.77
CA ALA A 15 32.30 16.49 20.25
C ALA A 15 31.39 17.56 19.62
N ALA A 16 31.87 18.80 19.47
CA ALA A 16 31.12 19.87 18.81
C ALA A 16 30.87 19.57 17.32
N CYS A 17 31.85 19.01 16.61
CA CYS A 17 31.67 18.57 15.22
C CYS A 17 30.64 17.43 15.10
N SER A 18 30.65 16.46 16.01
CA SER A 18 29.67 15.37 16.02
C SER A 18 28.23 15.84 16.30
N LEU A 19 28.06 16.88 17.13
CA LEU A 19 26.75 17.50 17.37
C LEU A 19 26.23 18.26 16.14
N HIS A 20 27.10 18.99 15.43
CA HIS A 20 26.72 19.69 14.20
C HIS A 20 26.43 18.76 13.02
N ALA A 21 27.04 17.56 12.98
CA ALA A 21 26.76 16.57 11.94
C ALA A 21 25.34 15.97 12.02
N GLN A 22 24.63 16.14 13.15
CA GLN A 22 23.26 15.63 13.35
C GLN A 22 22.17 16.60 12.86
N VAL A 23 22.53 17.70 12.21
CA VAL A 23 21.56 18.58 11.55
C VAL A 23 21.06 17.90 10.28
N TYR A 24 20.27 16.84 10.45
CA TYR A 24 19.48 16.24 9.39
C TYR A 24 18.29 17.16 9.15
N LEU A 25 18.43 18.04 8.15
CA LEU A 25 17.28 18.74 7.59
C LEU A 25 16.39 17.67 6.93
N ASP A 26 15.32 17.31 7.65
CA ASP A 26 14.17 16.54 7.14
C ASP A 26 13.46 17.38 6.06
N SER A 27 14.15 17.61 4.94
CA SER A 27 13.74 18.51 3.86
C SER A 27 12.96 17.79 2.78
N VAL A 28 12.84 16.47 2.87
CA VAL A 28 11.91 15.71 2.04
C VAL A 28 10.55 15.77 2.72
N ALA A 29 9.85 16.87 2.52
CA ALA A 29 8.40 16.84 2.61
C ALA A 29 7.94 15.72 1.66
N LEU A 30 7.63 14.55 2.21
CA LEU A 30 7.16 13.39 1.47
C LEU A 30 5.79 13.73 0.90
N LYS A 31 5.80 14.46 -0.21
CA LYS A 31 4.67 14.68 -1.10
C LYS A 31 4.69 13.80 -2.38
N PRO A 32 5.36 12.63 -2.46
CA PRO A 32 5.05 11.73 -3.56
C PRO A 32 3.65 11.16 -3.29
N LEU A 33 2.69 11.62 -4.08
CA LEU A 33 1.39 10.98 -4.20
C LEU A 33 1.46 10.04 -5.39
N ASN A 34 1.52 8.74 -5.12
CA ASN A 34 1.36 7.72 -6.16
C ASN A 34 -0.05 7.15 -6.04
N GLN A 35 -0.80 7.19 -7.12
CA GLN A 35 -2.16 6.67 -7.16
C GLN A 35 -2.39 5.96 -8.49
N ALA A 36 -3.06 4.82 -8.42
CA ALA A 36 -3.45 4.06 -9.60
C ALA A 36 -4.86 3.52 -9.41
N THR A 37 -5.65 3.59 -10.49
CA THR A 37 -6.97 2.97 -10.56
C THR A 37 -6.96 1.96 -11.70
N LEU A 38 -7.23 0.71 -11.37
CA LEU A 38 -7.36 -0.39 -12.31
C LEU A 38 -8.83 -0.79 -12.39
N LEU A 39 -9.36 -0.80 -13.62
CA LEU A 39 -10.66 -1.35 -13.94
C LEU A 39 -10.43 -2.64 -14.73
N GLY A 40 -11.12 -3.72 -14.35
CA GLY A 40 -11.04 -5.00 -15.02
C GLY A 40 -12.42 -5.53 -15.38
N VAL A 41 -12.57 -6.02 -16.59
CA VAL A 41 -13.77 -6.74 -17.06
C VAL A 41 -13.34 -8.10 -17.57
N GLY A 42 -14.03 -9.16 -17.17
CA GLY A 42 -13.64 -10.51 -17.54
C GLY A 42 -14.74 -11.55 -17.38
N LYS A 43 -14.37 -12.81 -17.56
CA LYS A 43 -15.22 -13.98 -17.27
C LYS A 43 -14.85 -14.56 -15.91
N VAL A 44 -15.84 -15.10 -15.20
CA VAL A 44 -15.61 -15.93 -14.02
C VAL A 44 -16.34 -17.25 -14.16
N TYR A 45 -15.74 -18.26 -13.55
CA TYR A 45 -16.31 -19.57 -13.38
C TYR A 45 -16.40 -19.83 -11.87
N LEU A 46 -17.62 -19.82 -11.34
CA LEU A 46 -17.88 -20.25 -9.96
C LEU A 46 -18.10 -21.77 -9.96
N ASN A 47 -17.58 -22.43 -8.92
CA ASN A 47 -17.64 -23.88 -8.75
C ASN A 47 -17.06 -24.70 -9.91
N ASP A 48 -16.01 -24.19 -10.59
CA ASP A 48 -15.25 -24.95 -11.58
C ASP A 48 -14.26 -25.88 -10.88
N SER A 49 -14.79 -26.98 -10.35
CA SER A 49 -13.97 -28.06 -9.77
C SER A 49 -14.29 -29.36 -10.49
N TYR A 50 -13.32 -30.27 -10.55
CA TYR A 50 -13.44 -31.55 -11.27
C TYR A 50 -14.61 -32.42 -10.77
N LEU A 51 -15.05 -32.22 -9.52
CA LEU A 51 -16.18 -32.94 -8.91
C LEU A 51 -17.51 -32.17 -8.92
N SER A 52 -17.51 -30.93 -9.41
CA SER A 52 -18.72 -30.11 -9.48
C SER A 52 -19.50 -30.45 -10.76
N PRO A 53 -20.76 -30.94 -10.66
CA PRO A 53 -21.59 -31.16 -11.83
C PRO A 53 -22.11 -29.86 -12.46
N LEU A 54 -21.99 -28.72 -11.76
CA LEU A 54 -22.59 -27.45 -12.14
C LEU A 54 -21.51 -26.37 -12.24
N ARG A 55 -21.23 -25.93 -13.48
CA ARG A 55 -20.29 -24.84 -13.76
C ARG A 55 -21.05 -23.55 -13.98
N TYR A 56 -20.85 -22.57 -13.11
CA TYR A 56 -21.50 -21.28 -13.20
C TYR A 56 -20.60 -20.30 -13.93
N GLU A 57 -20.97 -19.95 -15.16
CA GLU A 57 -20.22 -18.99 -15.96
C GLU A 57 -20.86 -17.61 -15.91
N GLY A 58 -20.03 -16.58 -15.86
CA GLY A 58 -20.51 -15.21 -15.71
C GLY A 58 -19.51 -14.16 -16.16
N THR A 59 -19.97 -12.91 -16.10
CA THR A 59 -19.13 -11.74 -16.32
C THR A 59 -18.76 -11.12 -14.98
N THR A 60 -17.55 -10.57 -14.90
CA THR A 60 -17.08 -9.83 -13.72
C THR A 60 -16.65 -8.43 -14.07
N PHE A 61 -16.84 -7.56 -13.09
CA PHE A 61 -16.32 -6.22 -13.07
C PHE A 61 -15.50 -6.07 -11.79
N SER A 62 -14.30 -5.51 -11.92
CA SER A 62 -13.39 -5.26 -10.81
C SER A 62 -12.86 -3.84 -10.85
N LEU A 63 -12.70 -3.26 -9.67
CA LEU A 63 -12.15 -1.94 -9.42
C LEU A 63 -11.11 -2.10 -8.31
N LEU A 64 -9.87 -1.76 -8.63
CA LEU A 64 -8.79 -1.67 -7.66
C LEU A 64 -8.26 -0.24 -7.69
N HIS A 65 -8.23 0.40 -6.53
CA HIS A 65 -7.67 1.73 -6.35
C HIS A 65 -6.60 1.65 -5.28
N ASP A 66 -5.36 1.99 -5.64
CA ASP A 66 -4.22 2.00 -4.73
C ASP A 66 -3.68 3.42 -4.61
N ARG A 67 -3.37 3.82 -3.38
CA ARG A 67 -2.86 5.15 -3.05
C ARG A 67 -1.73 5.02 -2.05
N LEU A 68 -0.54 5.47 -2.42
CA LEU A 68 0.62 5.61 -1.56
C LEU A 68 0.93 7.10 -1.37
N GLY A 69 0.99 7.55 -0.13
CA GLY A 69 1.32 8.94 0.18
C GLY A 69 1.73 9.16 1.63
N GLY A 70 2.31 10.33 1.91
CA GLY A 70 2.67 10.75 3.26
C GLY A 70 1.43 10.90 4.15
N THR A 71 1.54 10.47 5.41
CA THR A 71 0.48 10.67 6.41
C THR A 71 0.76 11.84 7.32
N ARG A 72 -0.32 12.56 7.66
CA ARG A 72 -0.30 13.54 8.75
C ARG A 72 0.10 12.93 10.10
N PHE A 73 -0.14 11.63 10.29
CA PHE A 73 0.37 10.88 11.42
C PHE A 73 1.89 10.75 11.30
N LEU A 74 2.62 11.12 12.37
CA LEU A 74 4.10 11.20 12.41
C LEU A 74 4.72 12.31 11.53
N HIS A 75 4.08 13.49 11.44
CA HIS A 75 4.66 14.69 10.80
C HIS A 75 5.10 14.48 9.35
N ASP A 76 4.29 13.76 8.55
CA ASP A 76 4.58 13.45 7.14
C ASP A 76 5.89 12.67 6.92
N LYS A 77 6.45 12.05 7.97
CA LYS A 77 7.64 11.19 7.90
C LYS A 77 7.32 9.72 7.61
N MET A 78 6.03 9.39 7.55
CA MET A 78 5.56 8.03 7.29
C MET A 78 4.76 8.01 6.00
N LEU A 79 5.06 7.03 5.14
CA LEU A 79 4.25 6.70 3.98
C LEU A 79 3.18 5.67 4.40
N LEU A 80 1.93 5.93 4.03
CA LEU A 80 0.83 4.98 4.17
C LEU A 80 0.34 4.58 2.79
N GLN A 81 0.19 3.27 2.63
CA GLN A 81 -0.46 2.68 1.48
C GLN A 81 -1.90 2.36 1.86
N GLN A 82 -2.84 2.75 1.00
CA GLN A 82 -4.26 2.47 1.14
C GLN A 82 -4.74 1.81 -0.15
N GLN A 83 -5.26 0.60 -0.03
CA GLN A 83 -5.74 -0.18 -1.16
C GLN A 83 -7.22 -0.48 -0.99
N PHE A 84 -8.02 0.01 -1.94
CA PHE A 84 -9.42 -0.33 -2.08
C PHE A 84 -9.60 -1.33 -3.22
N PHE A 85 -10.33 -2.41 -2.96
CA PHE A 85 -10.66 -3.43 -3.93
C PHE A 85 -12.15 -3.75 -3.89
N MET A 86 -12.76 -3.77 -5.07
CA MET A 86 -14.16 -4.16 -5.27
C MET A 86 -14.25 -5.07 -6.49
N GLN A 87 -15.01 -6.14 -6.37
CA GLN A 87 -15.33 -7.05 -7.45
C GLN A 87 -16.80 -7.44 -7.37
N VAL A 88 -17.48 -7.40 -8.51
CA VAL A 88 -18.86 -7.89 -8.66
C VAL A 88 -18.94 -8.81 -9.86
N ALA A 89 -19.74 -9.85 -9.76
CA ALA A 89 -19.94 -10.83 -10.80
C ALA A 89 -21.40 -11.27 -10.88
N VAL A 90 -21.86 -11.52 -12.09
CA VAL A 90 -23.17 -12.11 -12.37
C VAL A 90 -22.95 -13.40 -13.12
N THR A 91 -23.35 -14.51 -12.53
CA THR A 91 -23.21 -15.85 -13.10
C THR A 91 -24.58 -16.46 -13.40
N HIS A 92 -24.61 -17.31 -14.42
CA HIS A 92 -25.81 -18.03 -14.83
C HIS A 92 -25.62 -19.53 -14.62
N ASN A 93 -26.67 -20.21 -14.16
CA ASN A 93 -26.68 -21.66 -14.04
C ASN A 93 -26.80 -22.31 -15.44
N PRO A 94 -26.06 -23.39 -15.75
CA PRO A 94 -26.20 -24.15 -17.00
C PRO A 94 -27.61 -24.68 -17.26
N SER A 95 -28.45 -24.89 -16.24
CA SER A 95 -29.87 -25.23 -16.40
C SER A 95 -30.78 -24.03 -16.72
N ALA A 96 -30.20 -22.83 -16.89
CA ALA A 96 -30.85 -21.55 -17.14
C ALA A 96 -31.97 -21.17 -16.15
N SER A 97 -32.06 -21.88 -15.01
CA SER A 97 -33.18 -21.76 -14.06
C SER A 97 -32.92 -20.72 -12.97
N ALA A 98 -31.66 -20.31 -12.77
CA ALA A 98 -31.27 -19.35 -11.73
C ALA A 98 -30.02 -18.55 -12.13
N SER A 99 -29.97 -17.29 -11.68
CA SER A 99 -28.79 -16.42 -11.71
C SER A 99 -28.24 -16.23 -10.31
N GLU A 100 -26.91 -16.18 -10.20
CA GLU A 100 -26.21 -15.92 -8.94
C GLU A 100 -25.44 -14.61 -9.04
N TYR A 101 -25.44 -13.87 -7.94
CA TYR A 101 -24.73 -12.61 -7.80
C TYR A 101 -23.62 -12.80 -6.77
N TYR A 102 -22.38 -12.51 -7.16
CA TYR A 102 -21.23 -12.57 -6.28
C TYR A 102 -20.59 -11.18 -6.16
N GLY A 103 -20.18 -10.82 -4.95
CA GLY A 103 -19.52 -9.56 -4.68
C GLY A 103 -18.48 -9.70 -3.59
N ASN A 104 -17.32 -9.07 -3.78
CA ASN A 104 -16.27 -8.98 -2.79
C ASN A 104 -15.80 -7.53 -2.70
N VAL A 105 -15.70 -7.02 -1.48
CA VAL A 105 -15.18 -5.68 -1.19
C VAL A 105 -14.14 -5.82 -0.08
N ALA A 106 -12.96 -5.28 -0.30
CA ALA A 106 -11.86 -5.28 0.65
C ALA A 106 -11.21 -3.90 0.70
N TYR A 107 -10.80 -3.51 1.90
CA TYR A 107 -10.02 -2.31 2.15
C TYR A 107 -8.82 -2.69 3.02
N ARG A 108 -7.64 -2.25 2.63
CA ARG A 108 -6.36 -2.55 3.31
C ARG A 108 -5.53 -1.29 3.44
#